data_AF-A0A7S2Z9S2-F1
#
_entry.id   AF-A0A7S2Z9S2-F1
#
_cell.length_a   1.000
_cell.length_b   1.000
_cell.length_c   1.000
_cell.angle_alpha   90.00
_cell.angle_beta   90.00
_cell.angle_gamma   90.00
#
_symmetry.space_group_name_H-M   'P 1'
#
loop_
_entity.id
_entity.type
_entity.pdbx_description
1 polymer ?
#
loop_
_entity_poly.entity_id
_entity_poly.type
_entity_poly.pdbx_seq_one_letter_code
_entity_poly.pdbx_strand_id
1 'polypeptide(L)'
;MVEVVSDSDIESVQDNFSYFEAGAPPAGKGFEELIQKGDPRKDKDALRIWKKVGKGGVYEYLILGSAPYDVETFVKVLRDVDFHKKWDKHCEKLEVIRSEGSTDYIYWDTKYPLWFSNR
;
A
#
# COMPACT_ATOMS: atom_id res chain seq x y z
N MET A 1 -1.19 15.55 16.31
CA MET A 1 -1.55 14.69 17.46
C MET A 1 -1.63 13.29 16.88
N VAL A 2 -0.78 12.36 17.33
CA VAL A 2 -0.80 10.97 16.84
C VAL A 2 -2.06 10.34 17.41
N GLU A 3 -3.08 10.13 16.59
CA GLU A 3 -4.15 9.23 16.96
C GLU A 3 -3.60 7.81 16.85
N VAL A 4 -3.44 7.20 18.02
CA VAL A 4 -3.29 5.76 18.17
C VAL A 4 -4.56 5.15 17.60
N VAL A 5 -4.44 4.53 16.43
CA VAL A 5 -5.51 3.75 15.82
C VAL A 5 -5.95 2.72 16.86
N SER A 6 -7.24 2.70 17.21
CA SER A 6 -7.73 1.80 18.25
C SER A 6 -7.61 0.35 17.77
N ASP A 7 -7.43 -0.59 18.70
CA ASP A 7 -7.32 -2.02 18.36
C ASP A 7 -8.54 -2.50 17.55
N SER A 8 -9.73 -1.91 17.78
CA SER A 8 -10.94 -2.19 17.00
C SER A 8 -10.92 -1.67 15.56
N ASP A 9 -10.24 -0.55 15.28
CA ASP A 9 -10.07 -0.04 13.92
C ASP A 9 -9.08 -0.91 13.15
N ILE A 10 -8.05 -1.41 13.85
CA ILE A 10 -7.11 -2.40 13.32
C ILE A 10 -7.86 -3.72 13.04
N GLU A 11 -8.70 -4.20 13.95
CA GLU A 11 -9.51 -5.43 13.77
C GLU A 11 -10.48 -5.34 12.59
N SER A 12 -11.15 -4.19 12.38
CA SER A 12 -12.06 -4.01 11.23
C SER A 12 -11.36 -3.99 9.86
N VAL A 13 -10.11 -3.51 9.82
CA VAL A 13 -9.22 -3.60 8.66
C VAL A 13 -8.68 -5.03 8.52
N GLN A 14 -8.37 -5.72 9.62
CA GLN A 14 -7.92 -7.12 9.67
C GLN A 14 -8.99 -8.13 9.24
N ASP A 15 -10.27 -7.88 9.50
CA ASP A 15 -11.35 -8.78 9.06
C ASP A 15 -11.51 -8.80 7.54
N ASN A 16 -11.13 -7.71 6.86
CA ASN A 16 -11.10 -7.62 5.40
C ASN A 16 -9.73 -7.95 4.80
N PHE A 17 -8.65 -7.73 5.55
CA PHE A 17 -7.31 -8.20 5.23
C PHE A 17 -7.02 -9.46 6.04
N SER A 18 -7.48 -10.61 5.56
CA SER A 18 -7.07 -11.89 6.13
C SER A 18 -5.56 -11.87 6.32
N TYR A 19 -5.12 -11.84 7.59
CA TYR A 19 -3.72 -11.86 7.97
C TYR A 19 -3.15 -13.13 7.34
N PHE A 20 -2.54 -13.00 6.16
CA PHE A 20 -1.83 -14.10 5.56
C PHE A 20 -0.70 -14.39 6.52
N GLU A 21 -0.65 -15.62 7.06
CA GLU A 21 0.50 -16.09 7.81
C GLU A 21 1.75 -15.70 7.02
N ALA A 22 2.46 -14.67 7.50
CA ALA A 22 3.20 -13.73 6.66
C ALA A 22 4.18 -14.42 5.69
N GLY A 23 3.78 -14.95 4.53
CA GLY A 23 4.66 -15.80 3.72
C GLY A 23 4.00 -16.98 2.99
N ALA A 24 2.77 -17.36 3.34
CA ALA A 24 1.96 -18.15 2.41
C ALA A 24 1.25 -17.19 1.45
N PRO A 25 1.21 -17.46 0.12
CA PRO A 25 0.24 -16.79 -0.74
C PRO A 25 -1.16 -16.96 -0.15
N PRO A 26 -2.16 -16.20 -0.63
CA PRO A 26 -3.56 -16.60 -0.50
C PRO A 26 -3.82 -17.92 -1.24
N ALA A 27 -3.21 -19.02 -0.78
CA ALA A 27 -3.32 -20.33 -1.37
C ALA A 27 -4.81 -20.70 -1.37
N GLY A 28 -5.40 -20.77 -2.56
CA GLY A 28 -6.81 -21.10 -2.76
C GLY A 28 -7.76 -19.94 -3.08
N LYS A 29 -7.32 -18.68 -3.14
CA LYS A 29 -8.22 -17.54 -3.47
C LYS A 29 -8.09 -17.00 -4.91
N GLY A 30 -7.41 -17.71 -5.80
CA GLY A 30 -7.25 -17.30 -7.21
C GLY A 30 -6.19 -16.21 -7.44
N PHE A 31 -5.25 -16.05 -6.51
CA PHE A 31 -4.09 -15.18 -6.67
C PHE A 31 -2.95 -15.92 -7.37
N GLU A 32 -2.44 -15.32 -8.44
CA GLU A 32 -1.24 -15.70 -9.18
C GLU A 32 -0.04 -14.93 -8.62
N GLU A 33 1.07 -15.60 -8.34
CA GLU A 33 2.31 -14.96 -7.90
C GLU A 33 3.05 -14.39 -9.11
N LEU A 34 3.28 -13.07 -9.12
CA LEU A 34 3.96 -12.36 -10.21
C LEU A 34 5.45 -12.20 -9.97
N ILE A 35 5.83 -11.86 -8.73
CA ILE A 35 7.22 -11.59 -8.35
C ILE A 35 7.49 -12.29 -7.03
N GLN A 36 8.63 -12.98 -6.96
CA GLN A 36 9.18 -13.54 -5.75
C GLN A 36 10.66 -13.20 -5.66
N LYS A 37 11.01 -12.34 -4.71
CA LYS A 37 12.39 -12.03 -4.37
C LYS A 37 12.55 -12.23 -2.86
N GLY A 38 13.32 -13.24 -2.46
CA GLY A 38 13.62 -13.53 -1.05
C GLY A 38 12.41 -13.95 -0.19
N ASP A 39 12.68 -14.20 1.09
CA ASP A 39 11.69 -14.46 2.13
C ASP A 39 11.48 -13.18 2.96
N PRO A 40 10.30 -12.53 2.92
CA PRO A 40 10.00 -11.32 3.69
C PRO A 40 10.23 -11.44 5.20
N ARG A 41 10.28 -12.65 5.75
CA ARG A 41 10.58 -12.90 7.18
C ARG A 41 12.07 -12.82 7.50
N LYS A 42 12.94 -12.98 6.50
CA LYS A 42 14.39 -13.19 6.69
C LYS A 42 15.22 -12.15 5.97
N ASP A 43 14.81 -11.76 4.77
CA ASP A 43 15.56 -10.89 3.89
C ASP A 43 15.01 -9.46 3.96
N LYS A 44 15.91 -8.49 4.15
CA LYS A 44 15.55 -7.06 4.26
C LYS A 44 15.09 -6.43 2.94
N ASP A 45 15.40 -7.08 1.82
CA ASP A 45 15.06 -6.63 0.46
C ASP A 45 14.08 -7.59 -0.24
N ALA A 46 13.35 -8.39 0.55
CA ALA A 46 12.38 -9.31 0.01
C ALA A 46 11.13 -8.57 -0.47
N LEU A 47 10.60 -9.04 -1.59
CA LEU A 47 9.41 -8.53 -2.24
C LEU A 47 8.65 -9.68 -2.88
N ARG A 48 7.37 -9.80 -2.55
CA ARG A 48 6.45 -10.74 -3.17
C ARG A 48 5.21 -9.98 -3.63
N ILE A 49 4.79 -10.22 -4.87
CA ILE A 49 3.64 -9.56 -5.48
C ILE A 49 2.74 -10.64 -6.04
N TRP A 50 1.45 -10.56 -5.69
CA TRP A 50 0.40 -11.40 -6.24
C TRP A 50 -0.62 -10.57 -6.99
N LYS A 51 -1.26 -11.20 -7.97
CA LYS A 51 -2.32 -10.62 -8.79
C LYS A 51 -3.50 -11.59 -8.85
N LYS A 52 -4.70 -11.06 -8.78
CA LYS A 52 -5.94 -11.82 -8.95
C LYS A 52 -6.85 -11.12 -9.94
N VAL A 53 -7.57 -11.89 -10.75
CA VAL A 53 -8.60 -11.34 -11.62
C VAL A 53 -9.80 -10.93 -10.76
N GLY A 54 -10.08 -9.63 -10.74
CA GLY A 54 -11.25 -9.06 -10.08
C GLY A 54 -12.48 -9.09 -10.99
N LYS A 55 -13.60 -8.58 -10.49
CA LYS A 55 -14.83 -8.41 -11.30
C LYS A 55 -14.70 -7.18 -12.21
N GLY A 56 -15.35 -7.21 -13.38
CA GLY A 56 -15.41 -6.02 -14.24
C GLY A 56 -14.12 -5.69 -15.00
N GLY A 57 -13.25 -6.68 -15.23
CA GLY A 57 -12.02 -6.51 -16.01
C GLY A 57 -10.88 -5.82 -15.25
N VAL A 58 -11.00 -5.61 -13.95
CA VAL A 58 -9.92 -5.10 -13.09
C VAL A 58 -9.12 -6.24 -12.45
N TYR A 59 -7.94 -5.90 -11.94
CA TYR A 59 -7.08 -6.83 -11.21
C TYR A 59 -6.86 -6.33 -9.78
N GLU A 60 -6.88 -7.27 -8.85
CA GLU A 60 -6.51 -7.06 -7.44
C GLU A 60 -5.03 -7.40 -7.27
N TYR A 61 -4.26 -6.51 -6.65
CA TYR A 61 -2.85 -6.74 -6.36
C TYR A 61 -2.63 -6.80 -4.86
N LEU A 62 -1.81 -7.76 -4.42
CA LEU A 62 -1.32 -7.88 -3.05
C LEU A 62 0.20 -7.80 -3.09
N ILE A 63 0.78 -6.97 -2.22
CA ILE A 63 2.22 -6.76 -2.14
C ILE A 63 2.67 -7.04 -0.71
N LEU A 64 3.67 -7.89 -0.54
CA LEU A 64 4.34 -8.13 0.73
C LEU A 64 5.83 -7.87 0.54
N GLY A 65 6.39 -6.98 1.35
CA GLY A 65 7.82 -6.66 1.30
C GLY A 65 8.39 -6.46 2.69
N SER A 66 9.71 -6.56 2.78
CA SER A 66 10.47 -6.17 3.97
C SER A 66 11.12 -4.80 3.72
N ALA A 67 11.29 -4.03 4.80
CA ALA A 67 11.96 -2.74 4.76
C ALA A 67 12.89 -2.61 5.98
N PRO A 68 14.05 -1.93 5.85
CA PRO A 68 15.00 -1.76 6.95
C PRO A 68 14.59 -0.67 7.96
N TYR A 69 13.34 -0.18 7.90
CA TYR A 69 12.83 0.93 8.70
C TYR A 69 11.79 0.43 9.71
N ASP A 70 11.61 1.16 10.81
CA ASP A 70 10.57 0.87 11.80
C ASP A 70 9.18 1.28 11.30
N VAL A 71 8.15 0.76 11.98
CA VAL A 71 6.74 0.99 11.61
C VAL A 71 6.38 2.47 11.67
N GLU A 72 6.87 3.18 12.69
CA GLU A 72 6.60 4.61 12.84
C GLU A 72 7.16 5.45 11.70
N THR A 73 8.40 5.18 11.27
CA THR A 73 8.99 5.88 10.11
C THR A 73 8.22 5.57 8.85
N PHE A 74 7.80 4.31 8.66
CA PHE A 74 7.02 3.92 7.49
C PHE A 74 5.69 4.66 7.42
N VAL A 75 4.94 4.72 8.52
CA VAL A 75 3.67 5.47 8.59
C VAL A 75 3.88 6.96 8.35
N LYS A 76 4.93 7.56 8.93
CA LYS A 76 5.26 8.99 8.72
C LYS A 76 5.55 9.28 7.24
N VAL A 77 6.37 8.46 6.59
CA VAL A 77 6.72 8.60 5.16
C VAL A 77 5.50 8.46 4.25
N LEU A 78 4.57 7.55 4.58
CA LEU A 78 3.36 7.35 3.79
C LEU A 78 2.33 8.47 3.95
N ARG A 79 2.23 9.08 5.14
CA ARG A 79 1.26 10.15 5.44
C ARG A 79 1.74 11.55 5.10
N ASP A 80 3.05 11.78 5.10
CA ASP A 80 3.62 13.09 4.78
C ASP A 80 3.50 13.37 3.27
N VAL A 81 2.49 14.15 2.91
CA VAL A 81 2.19 14.56 1.53
C VAL A 81 3.36 15.30 0.87
N ASP A 82 4.09 16.12 1.60
CA ASP A 82 5.19 16.90 1.04
C ASP A 82 6.45 16.06 0.85
N PHE A 83 6.67 15.08 1.72
CA PHE A 83 7.70 14.08 1.51
C PHE A 83 7.34 13.12 0.38
N HIS A 84 6.06 12.75 0.23
CA HIS A 84 5.59 11.84 -0.82
C HIS A 84 5.98 12.31 -2.23
N LYS A 85 5.79 13.61 -2.50
CA LYS A 85 6.18 14.27 -3.75
C LYS A 85 7.66 14.13 -4.10
N LYS A 86 8.53 13.91 -3.10
CA LYS A 86 9.99 13.83 -3.31
C LYS A 86 10.42 12.46 -3.80
N TRP A 87 9.76 11.39 -3.35
CA TRP A 87 10.18 10.02 -3.65
C TRP A 87 9.31 9.35 -4.70
N ASP A 88 8.02 9.68 -4.79
CA ASP A 88 7.14 9.14 -5.82
C ASP A 88 7.33 9.88 -7.15
N LYS A 89 7.98 9.19 -8.10
CA LYS A 89 8.25 9.72 -9.45
C LYS A 89 6.99 9.85 -10.30
N HIS A 90 5.91 9.16 -9.92
CA HIS A 90 4.63 9.24 -10.60
C HIS A 90 3.72 10.32 -10.02
N CYS A 91 4.03 10.89 -8.87
CA CYS A 91 3.26 12.01 -8.33
C CYS A 91 3.48 13.26 -9.20
N GLU A 92 2.43 13.75 -9.87
CA GLU A 92 2.46 15.07 -10.50
C GLU A 92 1.99 16.13 -9.51
N LYS A 93 0.88 15.85 -8.82
CA LYS A 93 0.29 16.76 -7.85
C LYS A 93 -0.28 15.96 -6.68
N LEU A 94 -0.03 16.43 -5.46
CA LEU A 94 -0.61 15.84 -4.25
C LEU A 94 -0.87 16.95 -3.23
N GLU A 95 -2.12 17.16 -2.85
CA GLU A 95 -2.50 18.27 -1.96
C GLU A 95 -3.59 17.84 -0.99
N VAL A 96 -3.50 18.29 0.26
CA VAL A 96 -4.62 18.17 1.21
C VAL A 96 -5.64 19.25 0.85
N ILE A 97 -6.82 18.83 0.43
CA ILE A 97 -7.93 19.74 0.07
C ILE A 97 -8.70 20.15 1.33
N ARG A 98 -8.82 19.23 2.29
CA ARG A 98 -9.60 19.43 3.51
C ARG A 98 -9.13 18.47 4.61
N SER A 99 -9.20 18.93 5.85
CA SER A 99 -8.99 18.10 7.04
C SER A 99 -10.24 18.12 7.92
N GLU A 100 -10.64 16.94 8.40
CA GLU A 100 -11.72 16.75 9.37
C GLU A 100 -11.21 15.86 10.52
N GLY A 101 -10.92 16.47 11.67
CA GLY A 101 -10.37 15.74 12.82
C GLY A 101 -9.02 15.11 12.46
N SER A 102 -8.96 13.78 12.45
CA SER A 102 -7.78 12.98 12.07
C SER A 102 -7.79 12.46 10.64
N THR A 103 -8.76 12.89 9.83
CA THR A 103 -8.91 12.47 8.43
C THR A 103 -8.56 13.60 7.48
N ASP A 104 -7.62 13.34 6.56
CA ASP A 104 -7.26 14.24 5.47
C ASP A 104 -7.87 13.77 4.15
N TYR A 105 -8.50 14.69 3.44
CA TYR A 105 -9.00 14.50 2.08
C TYR A 105 -7.97 15.04 1.10
N ILE A 106 -7.43 14.17 0.26
CA ILE A 106 -6.33 14.49 -0.65
C ILE A 106 -6.79 14.53 -2.11
N TYR A 107 -6.26 15.49 -2.86
CA TYR A 107 -6.21 15.45 -4.32
C TYR A 107 -4.89 14.82 -4.73
N TRP A 108 -4.93 13.82 -5.60
CA TRP A 108 -3.74 13.17 -6.14
C TRP A 108 -3.87 13.05 -7.66
N ASP A 109 -2.94 13.67 -8.38
CA ASP A 109 -2.73 13.52 -9.81
C ASP A 109 -1.43 12.75 -10.08
N THR A 110 -1.53 11.72 -10.91
CA THR A 110 -0.47 10.77 -11.19
C THR A 110 -0.07 10.77 -12.67
N LYS A 111 1.24 10.80 -12.91
CA LYS A 111 1.86 10.65 -14.23
C LYS A 111 1.72 9.23 -14.71
N TYR A 112 0.98 9.07 -15.80
CA TYR A 112 0.97 7.81 -16.52
C TYR A 112 2.04 7.79 -17.63
N PRO A 113 2.52 6.58 -18.01
CA PRO A 113 3.40 6.42 -19.16
C PRO A 113 2.79 6.99 -20.45
N LEU A 114 3.66 7.27 -21.41
CA LEU A 114 3.28 7.82 -22.71
C LEU A 114 2.11 7.00 -23.30
N TRP A 115 1.07 7.72 -23.75
CA TRP A 115 -0.18 7.24 -24.39
C TRP A 115 -1.38 7.08 -23.46
N PHE A 116 -1.20 7.31 -22.17
CA PHE A 116 -2.29 7.38 -21.22
C PHE A 116 -2.42 8.80 -20.65
N SER A 117 -3.67 9.24 -20.43
CA SER A 117 -3.92 10.46 -19.66
C SER A 117 -3.58 10.22 -18.19
N ASN A 118 -3.04 11.24 -17.53
CA ASN A 118 -2.86 11.25 -16.08
C ASN A 118 -4.19 10.97 -15.35
N ARG A 119 -4.09 10.52 -14.09
CA ARG A 119 -5.22 10.11 -13.25
C ARG A 119 -5.15 10.74 -11.88
#